data_AF-A0AAV9UUN8-F1
#
_entry.id   AF-A0AAV9UUN8-F1
#
_cell.length_a   1.000
_cell.length_b   1.000
_cell.length_c   1.000
_cell.angle_alpha   90.00
_cell.angle_beta   90.00
_cell.angle_gamma   90.00
#
_symmetry.space_group_name_H-M   'P 1'
#
loop_
_entity.id
_entity.type
_entity.pdbx_description
1 polymer ?
#
loop_
_entity_poly.entity_id
_entity_poly.type
_entity_poly.pdbx_seq_one_letter_code
_entity_poly.pdbx_strand_id
1 'polypeptide(L)' 'MQLWMAVECDGFVGNRNSNWNKLIDSIRCTLMDKCRLPYLDAGYSGDWLHFP' A
#
# COMPACT_ATOMS: atom_id res chain seq x y z
N MET A 1 4.47 6.53 15.70
CA MET A 1 5.63 6.63 14.78
C MET A 1 5.67 5.55 13.69
N GLN A 2 4.70 4.63 13.61
CA GLN A 2 4.68 3.57 12.59
C GLN A 2 4.40 4.07 11.16
N LEU A 3 3.65 5.17 11.03
CA LEU A 3 3.24 5.74 9.74
C LEU A 3 4.40 6.22 8.86
N TRP A 4 5.34 6.97 9.44
CA TRP A 4 6.44 7.56 8.67
C TRP A 4 7.36 6.49 8.08
N MET A 5 7.67 5.43 8.84
CA MET A 5 8.42 4.28 8.34
C MET A 5 7.71 3.59 7.17
N ALA A 6 6.38 3.45 7.23
CA ALA A 6 5.58 2.86 6.17
C ALA A 6 5.51 3.73 4.90
N VAL A 7 5.70 5.04 5.02
CA VAL A 7 5.68 5.98 3.88
C VAL A 7 7.05 6.04 3.19
N GLU A 8 8.13 5.92 3.95
CA GLU A 8 9.50 6.00 3.42
C GLU A 8 10.03 4.67 2.85
N CYS A 9 9.40 3.54 3.19
CA CYS A 9 9.91 2.23 2.78
C CYS A 9 9.82 2.00 1.26
N ASP A 10 10.87 1.37 0.71
CA ASP A 10 10.96 1.06 -0.71
C ASP A 10 10.01 -0.07 -1.15
N GLY A 11 9.49 -0.86 -0.21
CA GLY A 11 8.48 -1.88 -0.48
C GLY A 11 7.45 -1.86 0.63
N PHE A 12 6.18 -1.98 0.29
CA PHE A 12 5.11 -2.01 1.26
C PHE A 12 4.23 -3.24 1.05
N VAL A 13 3.95 -3.92 2.15
CA VAL A 13 3.05 -5.07 2.19
C VAL A 13 1.80 -4.64 2.95
N GLY A 14 0.64 -4.76 2.32
CA GLY A 14 -0.63 -4.38 2.95
C GLY A 14 -1.81 -5.00 2.23
N ASN A 15 -3.00 -4.89 2.80
CA ASN A 15 -4.23 -5.30 2.13
C ASN A 15 -4.88 -4.07 1.46
N ARG A 16 -5.04 -4.06 0.13
CA ARG A 16 -5.71 -2.94 -0.57
C ARG A 16 -7.17 -2.80 -0.23
N ASN A 17 -7.84 -3.81 0.32
CA ASN A 17 -9.20 -3.67 0.83
C ASN A 17 -9.28 -2.73 2.05
N SER A 18 -8.18 -2.56 2.79
CA SER A 18 -8.12 -1.62 3.91
C SER A 18 -7.96 -0.18 3.42
N ASN A 19 -8.91 0.69 3.78
CA ASN A 19 -8.84 2.12 3.51
C ASN A 19 -7.57 2.77 4.07
N TRP A 20 -7.03 2.23 5.17
CA TRP A 20 -5.78 2.72 5.73
C TRP A 20 -4.58 2.46 4.82
N ASN A 21 -4.51 1.27 4.23
CA ASN A 21 -3.41 0.93 3.33
C ASN A 21 -3.53 1.66 1.99
N LYS A 22 -4.75 1.97 1.53
CA LYS A 22 -4.98 2.87 0.38
C LYS A 22 -4.48 4.28 0.68
N LEU A 23 -4.74 4.79 1.88
CA LEU A 23 -4.25 6.10 2.31
C LEU A 23 -2.71 6.11 2.32
N ILE A 24 -2.08 5.11 2.93
CA ILE A 24 -0.61 5.00 2.94
C ILE A 24 -0.05 4.97 1.51
N ASP A 25 -0.64 4.17 0.61
CA ASP A 25 -0.21 4.10 -0.79
C ASP A 25 -0.32 5.46 -1.50
N SER A 26 -1.41 6.18 -1.28
CA SER A 26 -1.60 7.53 -1.84
C SER A 26 -0.57 8.55 -1.32
N ILE A 27 -0.18 8.45 -0.04
CA ILE A 27 0.82 9.32 0.58
C ILE A 27 2.22 8.97 0.08
N ARG A 28 2.55 7.67 -0.04
CA ARG A 28 3.81 7.18 -0.64
C ARG A 28 3.98 7.69 -2.06
N CYS A 29 2.90 7.71 -2.81
CA CYS A 29 2.84 8.25 -4.17
C CYS A 29 3.04 9.76 -4.24
N THR A 30 2.36 10.53 -3.39
CA THR A 30 2.33 12.00 -3.48
C THR A 30 3.51 12.69 -2.81
N LEU A 31 4.01 12.15 -1.68
CA LEU A 31 5.04 12.81 -0.87
C LEU A 31 6.45 12.28 -1.09
N MET A 32 6.61 11.02 -1.50
CA MET A 32 7.92 10.35 -1.56
C MET A 32 8.29 9.82 -2.95
N ASP A 33 7.47 10.08 -3.99
CA ASP A 33 7.64 9.55 -5.35
C ASP A 33 7.84 8.02 -5.40
N LYS A 34 7.21 7.30 -4.47
CA LYS A 34 7.32 5.83 -4.38
C LYS A 34 6.22 5.09 -5.14
N CYS A 35 5.45 5.76 -6.01
CA CYS A 35 4.39 5.11 -6.79
C CYS A 35 4.88 3.94 -7.65
N ARG A 36 6.13 3.99 -8.11
CA ARG A 36 6.72 2.97 -9.00
C ARG A 36 7.31 1.79 -8.24
N LEU A 37 7.36 1.90 -6.91
CA LEU A 37 7.94 0.88 -6.06
C LEU A 37 6.92 -0.22 -5.73
N PRO A 38 7.39 -1.44 -5.45
CA PRO A 38 6.51 -2.59 -5.26
C PRO A 38 5.54 -2.37 -4.09
N TYR A 39 4.25 -2.55 -4.40
CA TYR A 39 3.19 -2.76 -3.43
C TYR A 39 2.78 -4.23 -3.50
N LEU A 40 3.06 -4.98 -2.44
CA LEU A 40 2.66 -6.36 -2.31
C LEU A 40 1.34 -6.39 -1.57
N ASP A 41 0.28 -6.67 -2.31
CA ASP A 41 -1.03 -6.81 -1.71
C ASP A 41 -1.15 -8.21 -1.05
N ALA A 42 -1.53 -8.22 0.22
CA ALA A 42 -1.59 -9.40 1.07
C ALA A 42 -3.02 -9.53 1.60
N GLY A 43 -3.76 -10.44 0.99
CA GLY A 43 -5.17 -10.69 1.27
C GLY A 43 -5.55 -12.15 1.00
N TYR A 44 -6.75 -12.53 1.40
CA TYR A 44 -7.28 -13.85 1.07
C TYR A 44 -7.56 -13.95 -0.42
N SER A 45 -7.54 -15.16 -0.99
CA SER A 45 -7.83 -15.37 -2.42
C SER A 45 -9.15 -14.72 -2.87
N GLY A 46 -10.13 -14.61 -1.95
CA GLY A 46 -11.41 -13.95 -2.21
C GLY A 46 -11.35 -12.42 -2.32
N ASP A 47 -10.34 -11.76 -1.74
CA ASP A 47 -10.18 -10.30 -1.79
C ASP A 47 -9.82 -9.81 -3.22
N TRP A 48 -9.32 -10.72 -4.07
CA TRP A 48 -8.88 -10.45 -5.44
C TRP A 48 -9.95 -10.74 -6.49
N LEU A 49 -11.04 -11.44 -6.12
CA LEU A 49 -12.09 -11.87 -7.07
C LEU A 49 -12.82 -10.70 -7.75
N HIS A 50 -12.76 -9.51 -7.15
CA HIS A 50 -13.41 -8.29 -7.65
C HIS A 50 -12.42 -7.14 -7.88
N PHE A 51 -11.12 -7.43 -7.83
CA PHE A 51 -10.08 -6.45 -8.10
C PHE A 51 -9.66 -6.57 -9.58
N PRO A 52 -9.78 -5.49 -10.39
CA PRO A 52 -9.29 -5.51 -11.76
C PRO A 52 -7.77 -5.55 -11.84
#